data_AF-A0A0D0CUU1-F1
#
_entry.id   AF-A0A0D0CUU1-F1
#
_cell.length_a   1.000
_cell.length_b   1.000
_cell.length_c   1.000
_cell.angle_alpha   90.00
_cell.angle_beta   90.00
_cell.angle_gamma   90.00
#
_symmetry.space_group_name_H-M   'P 1'
#
loop_
_entity.id
_entity.type
_entity.pdbx_description
1 polymer ?
#
loop_
_entity_poly.entity_id
_entity_poly.type
_entity_poly.pdbx_seq_one_letter_code
_entity_poly.pdbx_strand_id
1 'polypeptide(L)'
;MMQSAGFEDVPEQRVPVDLTIQGTIPPWLTGVLYRTGPGTYRVPSSVTPSKSVEIQHWFDGFGMNHRFEIHAGGQRVSYSSRKSCEDFEKEISEQGKIPVVQFGQKPDICQSIFRKFFTTFQQMACPTQPSDSPSGVNASVTLTPNMPGWDHIIEGLPSEVKLHDHSGPRYLVAKTDADLLQLIDPTSLEPLASATYSKLDPRLDGQLSAAHSCQDQDTNEFYNFSVKFGGRFPTYKVFRINSEGTVDIIAQIKDAPPSYLHSFAMTSKYIVLAIWQAHIAYSGLSILYNQNIAQSIEKWKPNVDSLFYVIDKKSGGVVAKYKTPPYFCFHQLNAYDDPATDDIVIDMSVYDDNSIIQHLYLDHLRSSSIKDSALIGRARRFRLPSVISSTSGRKTTREAQVEFTLPLSDSIELPSINPNYYHRPYRYAYGVNNSYSDASERMFADRIVKLDMQSGTGGDHKFWGIPGFTPSEPLFVPRPCGKAEDDGVLLSIVLDGNRGASMLVILDAKSMKECARAEMETASPVGFHGVWSQKRSSSAL
;
A
#
# COMPACT_ATOMS: atom_id res chain seq x y z
N MET A 1 3.32 -23.62 -11.94
CA MET A 1 3.52 -23.07 -13.31
C MET A 1 2.56 -21.91 -13.61
N MET A 2 1.27 -21.94 -13.22
CA MET A 2 0.36 -20.78 -13.42
C MET A 2 0.54 -19.64 -12.40
N GLN A 3 0.84 -19.96 -11.13
CA GLN A 3 0.93 -18.99 -10.03
C GLN A 3 2.24 -18.17 -10.02
N SER A 4 3.33 -18.76 -10.52
CA SER A 4 4.65 -18.10 -10.53
C SER A 4 4.70 -16.90 -11.47
N ALA A 5 3.92 -16.89 -12.56
CA ALA A 5 3.94 -15.84 -13.58
C ALA A 5 3.69 -14.43 -13.02
N GLY A 6 2.94 -14.31 -11.92
CA GLY A 6 2.70 -13.04 -11.24
C GLY A 6 3.87 -12.53 -10.39
N PHE A 7 4.87 -13.38 -10.17
CA PHE A 7 6.03 -13.14 -9.32
C PHE A 7 7.34 -13.35 -10.08
N GLU A 8 7.33 -13.19 -11.41
CA GLU A 8 8.53 -13.20 -12.25
C GLU A 8 8.85 -11.78 -12.76
N ASP A 9 10.07 -11.62 -13.29
CA ASP A 9 10.48 -10.38 -13.96
C ASP A 9 9.58 -10.10 -15.17
N VAL A 10 9.19 -8.84 -15.34
CA VAL A 10 8.40 -8.40 -16.50
C VAL A 10 9.14 -7.31 -17.28
N PRO A 11 9.02 -7.31 -18.62
CA PRO A 11 9.54 -6.21 -19.43
C PRO A 11 8.70 -4.94 -19.20
N GLU A 12 9.35 -3.79 -19.29
CA GLU A 12 8.65 -2.50 -19.35
C GLU A 12 8.14 -2.20 -20.76
N GLN A 13 7.09 -1.37 -20.85
CA GLN A 13 6.48 -0.91 -22.08
C GLN A 13 6.54 0.63 -22.12
N ARG A 14 7.71 1.20 -22.42
CA ARG A 14 7.91 2.67 -22.39
C ARG A 14 7.06 3.42 -23.41
N VAL A 15 6.92 2.87 -24.61
CA VAL A 15 6.10 3.46 -25.67
C VAL A 15 4.66 3.00 -25.48
N PRO A 16 3.68 3.92 -25.36
CA PRO A 16 2.29 3.54 -25.21
C PRO A 16 1.78 2.67 -26.38
N VAL A 17 1.09 1.59 -26.04
CA VAL A 17 0.43 0.69 -27.00
C VAL A 17 -1.07 0.69 -26.78
N ASP A 18 -1.84 0.51 -27.85
CA ASP A 18 -3.30 0.38 -27.74
C ASP A 18 -3.70 -1.07 -27.47
N LEU A 19 -4.58 -1.25 -26.50
CA LEU A 19 -5.06 -2.56 -26.08
C LEU A 19 -6.29 -2.97 -26.88
N THR A 20 -6.45 -4.27 -27.10
CA THR A 20 -7.66 -4.82 -27.73
C THR A 20 -8.79 -4.89 -26.71
N ILE A 21 -9.91 -4.21 -26.99
CA ILE A 21 -11.06 -4.13 -26.08
C ILE A 21 -12.09 -5.20 -26.45
N GLN A 22 -12.61 -5.89 -25.43
CA GLN A 22 -13.79 -6.74 -25.52
C GLN A 22 -14.89 -6.20 -24.59
N GLY A 23 -16.15 -6.29 -25.00
CA GLY A 23 -17.28 -5.71 -24.27
C GLY A 23 -17.47 -4.22 -24.57
N THR A 24 -18.05 -3.48 -23.62
CA THR A 24 -18.31 -2.03 -23.79
C THR A 24 -17.90 -1.27 -22.54
N ILE A 25 -16.86 -0.45 -22.66
CA ILE A 25 -16.44 0.46 -21.60
C ILE A 25 -17.49 1.58 -21.47
N PRO A 26 -17.97 1.92 -20.27
CA PRO A 26 -18.92 3.00 -20.10
C PRO A 26 -18.36 4.33 -20.66
N PRO A 27 -19.10 5.06 -21.52
CA PRO A 27 -18.56 6.25 -22.20
C PRO A 27 -18.10 7.40 -21.29
N TRP A 28 -18.59 7.44 -20.05
CA TRP A 28 -18.21 8.43 -19.04
C TRP A 28 -16.87 8.11 -18.36
N LEU A 29 -16.40 6.87 -18.47
CA LEU A 29 -15.16 6.44 -17.85
C LEU A 29 -14.00 6.92 -18.73
N THR A 30 -13.41 8.05 -18.34
CA THR A 30 -12.31 8.69 -19.08
C THR A 30 -11.30 9.23 -18.07
N GLY A 31 -10.07 8.76 -18.17
CA GLY A 31 -9.06 9.03 -17.16
C GLY A 31 -7.89 8.07 -17.27
N VAL A 32 -7.07 8.08 -16.23
CA VAL A 32 -5.85 7.28 -16.17
C VAL A 32 -5.83 6.48 -14.87
N LEU A 33 -5.67 5.18 -15.01
CA LEU A 33 -5.34 4.27 -13.92
C LEU A 33 -3.83 4.15 -13.83
N TYR A 34 -3.28 4.48 -12.66
CA TYR A 34 -1.89 4.24 -12.30
C TYR A 34 -1.80 3.06 -11.33
N ARG A 35 -0.82 2.18 -11.52
CA ARG A 35 -0.50 1.08 -10.61
C ARG A 35 0.99 1.07 -10.33
N THR A 36 1.35 0.67 -9.11
CA THR A 36 2.75 0.41 -8.73
C THR A 36 2.87 -0.95 -8.07
N GLY A 37 4.05 -1.54 -8.16
CA GLY A 37 4.40 -2.79 -7.51
C GLY A 37 5.73 -3.34 -8.00
N PRO A 38 6.15 -4.50 -7.49
CA PRO A 38 7.38 -5.15 -7.92
C PRO A 38 7.23 -5.68 -9.35
N GLY A 39 8.21 -5.39 -10.20
CA GLY A 39 8.33 -5.93 -11.56
C GLY A 39 9.70 -6.51 -11.91
N THR A 40 10.69 -6.36 -11.01
CA THR A 40 11.99 -7.03 -11.10
C THR A 40 12.28 -7.78 -9.78
N TYR A 41 12.61 -9.05 -9.88
CA TYR A 41 12.97 -9.95 -8.78
C TYR A 41 14.36 -10.58 -8.95
N ARG A 42 14.99 -10.42 -10.11
CA ARG A 42 16.35 -10.89 -10.36
C ARG A 42 17.19 -9.82 -11.03
N VAL A 43 18.36 -9.53 -10.44
CA VAL A 43 19.33 -8.59 -11.03
C VAL A 43 20.62 -9.34 -11.39
N PRO A 44 20.90 -9.53 -12.70
CA PRO A 44 22.15 -10.12 -13.15
C PRO A 44 23.36 -9.28 -12.73
N SER A 45 24.47 -9.92 -12.34
CA SER A 45 25.71 -9.19 -12.02
C SER A 45 26.45 -8.77 -13.28
N SER A 46 26.89 -7.52 -13.33
CA SER A 46 27.74 -6.99 -14.40
C SER A 46 29.20 -7.44 -14.27
N VAL A 47 29.62 -7.83 -13.06
CA VAL A 47 30.99 -8.29 -12.77
C VAL A 47 31.15 -9.79 -12.94
N THR A 48 30.14 -10.57 -12.57
CA THR A 48 30.15 -12.05 -12.72
C THR A 48 28.89 -12.50 -13.46
N PRO A 49 28.90 -12.60 -14.80
CA PRO A 49 27.69 -12.86 -15.60
C PRO A 49 26.93 -14.15 -15.27
N SER A 50 27.57 -15.13 -14.60
CA SER A 50 26.93 -16.36 -14.14
C SER A 50 26.17 -16.21 -12.82
N LYS A 51 26.25 -15.05 -12.16
CA LYS A 51 25.59 -14.75 -10.89
C LYS A 51 24.52 -13.68 -11.05
N SER A 52 23.54 -13.75 -10.17
CA SER A 52 22.49 -12.75 -10.01
C SER A 52 22.20 -12.56 -8.54
N VAL A 53 21.68 -11.38 -8.20
CA VAL A 53 21.04 -11.13 -6.92
C VAL A 53 19.57 -11.51 -7.08
N GLU A 54 19.14 -12.49 -6.28
CA GLU A 54 17.75 -12.94 -6.22
C GLU A 54 17.03 -12.23 -5.07
N ILE A 55 15.88 -11.65 -5.39
CA ILE A 55 14.96 -11.12 -4.40
C ILE A 55 14.25 -12.27 -3.70
N GLN A 56 14.14 -12.19 -2.38
CA GLN A 56 13.60 -13.28 -1.56
C GLN A 56 12.17 -13.03 -1.10
N HIS A 57 11.76 -11.78 -0.93
CA HIS A 57 10.43 -11.42 -0.42
C HIS A 57 9.67 -10.59 -1.45
N TRP A 58 8.36 -10.78 -1.54
CA TRP A 58 7.53 -10.06 -2.52
C TRP A 58 7.65 -8.52 -2.39
N PHE A 59 7.67 -8.03 -1.15
CA PHE A 59 7.82 -6.59 -0.84
C PHE A 59 9.21 -6.00 -1.19
N ASP A 60 10.19 -6.83 -1.50
CA ASP A 60 11.55 -6.37 -1.85
C ASP A 60 11.76 -6.24 -3.36
N GLY A 61 10.79 -6.68 -4.18
CA GLY A 61 10.89 -6.57 -5.63
C GLY A 61 10.99 -5.11 -6.07
N PHE A 62 11.75 -4.85 -7.13
CA PHE A 62 11.99 -3.49 -7.60
C PHE A 62 10.81 -2.95 -8.40
N GLY A 63 10.51 -1.68 -8.18
CA GLY A 63 9.30 -1.05 -8.66
C GLY A 63 9.17 -0.97 -10.18
N MET A 64 7.97 -1.25 -10.65
CA MET A 64 7.48 -0.99 -11.99
C MET A 64 6.17 -0.20 -11.86
N ASN A 65 6.11 0.95 -12.52
CA ASN A 65 4.89 1.74 -12.62
C ASN A 65 4.14 1.38 -13.90
N HIS A 66 2.83 1.30 -13.83
CA HIS A 66 1.94 1.02 -14.96
C HIS A 66 0.91 2.11 -15.13
N ARG A 67 0.57 2.42 -16.39
CA ARG A 67 -0.37 3.46 -16.78
C ARG A 67 -1.36 2.90 -17.80
N PHE A 68 -2.64 2.95 -17.47
CA PHE A 68 -3.73 2.62 -18.39
C PHE A 68 -4.58 3.88 -18.60
N GLU A 69 -4.55 4.44 -19.80
CA GLU A 69 -5.35 5.59 -20.17
C GLU A 69 -6.60 5.14 -20.92
N ILE A 70 -7.75 5.39 -20.32
CA ILE A 70 -9.06 5.20 -20.96
C ILE A 70 -9.43 6.53 -21.62
N HIS A 71 -9.42 6.54 -22.95
CA HIS A 71 -9.69 7.73 -23.75
C HIS A 71 -11.18 8.07 -23.76
N ALA A 72 -11.49 9.31 -24.16
CA ALA A 72 -12.86 9.82 -24.23
C ALA A 72 -13.78 8.87 -25.01
N GLY A 73 -14.95 8.56 -24.43
CA GLY A 73 -15.93 7.65 -25.02
C GLY A 73 -15.66 6.17 -24.83
N GLY A 74 -14.54 5.78 -24.19
CA GLY A 74 -14.26 4.39 -23.81
C GLY A 74 -13.92 3.45 -24.97
N GLN A 75 -13.64 3.97 -26.17
CA GLN A 75 -13.37 3.17 -27.37
C GLN A 75 -11.89 2.80 -27.56
N ARG A 76 -11.01 3.38 -26.74
CA ARG A 76 -9.56 3.18 -26.81
C ARG A 76 -8.98 3.15 -25.40
N VAL A 77 -8.12 2.19 -25.16
CA VAL A 77 -7.31 2.10 -23.93
C VAL A 77 -5.85 1.99 -24.34
N SER A 78 -5.01 2.90 -23.85
CA SER A 78 -3.56 2.84 -24.08
C SER A 78 -2.83 2.41 -22.82
N TYR A 79 -1.79 1.60 -22.97
CA TYR A 79 -0.97 1.07 -21.88
C TYR A 79 0.50 1.45 -22.04
N SER A 80 1.14 1.83 -20.95
CA SER A 80 2.60 1.91 -20.83
C SER A 80 3.05 1.50 -19.42
N SER A 81 4.32 1.13 -19.28
CA SER A 81 4.97 0.88 -18.00
C SER A 81 6.44 1.31 -18.02
N ARG A 82 7.00 1.58 -16.84
CA ARG A 82 8.40 1.97 -16.69
C ARG A 82 8.96 1.51 -15.34
N LYS A 83 10.19 1.01 -15.35
CA LYS A 83 10.93 0.70 -14.11
C LYS A 83 11.18 1.98 -13.31
N SER A 84 11.09 1.88 -11.99
CA SER A 84 11.31 3.02 -11.09
C SER A 84 12.69 3.01 -10.41
N CYS A 85 13.45 1.93 -10.56
CA CYS A 85 14.64 1.64 -9.75
C CYS A 85 15.90 1.38 -10.60
N GLU A 86 16.00 1.91 -11.83
CA GLU A 86 17.05 1.51 -12.79
C GLU A 86 18.48 1.72 -12.27
N ASP A 87 18.77 2.87 -11.66
CA ASP A 87 20.09 3.15 -11.09
C ASP A 87 20.38 2.29 -9.85
N PHE A 88 19.34 1.94 -9.08
CA PHE A 88 19.47 1.03 -7.94
C PHE A 88 19.75 -0.41 -8.41
N GLU A 89 19.05 -0.88 -9.44
CA GLU A 89 19.32 -2.17 -10.10
C GLU A 89 20.76 -2.21 -10.64
N LYS A 90 21.23 -1.12 -11.24
CA LYS A 90 22.62 -1.00 -11.73
C LYS A 90 23.63 -1.10 -10.60
N GLU A 91 23.42 -0.38 -9.49
CA GLU A 91 24.30 -0.47 -8.31
C GLU A 91 24.37 -1.91 -7.78
N ILE A 92 23.23 -2.60 -7.69
CA ILE A 92 23.16 -4.00 -7.26
C ILE A 92 23.89 -4.92 -8.25
N SER A 93 23.72 -4.68 -9.56
CA SER A 93 24.38 -5.44 -10.62
C SER A 93 25.92 -5.36 -10.49
N GLU A 94 26.43 -4.16 -10.19
CA GLU A 94 27.86 -3.89 -9.99
C GLU A 94 28.40 -4.47 -8.67
N GLN A 95 27.63 -4.35 -7.58
CA GLN A 95 28.07 -4.81 -6.25
C GLN A 95 27.83 -6.31 -6.01
N GLY A 96 26.92 -6.93 -6.76
CA GLY A 96 26.50 -8.32 -6.58
C GLY A 96 25.73 -8.58 -5.28
N LYS A 97 25.18 -7.54 -4.64
CA LYS A 97 24.35 -7.61 -3.43
C LYS A 97 23.48 -6.35 -3.29
N ILE A 98 22.43 -6.43 -2.48
CA ILE A 98 21.63 -5.26 -2.09
C ILE A 98 22.38 -4.44 -1.03
N PRO A 99 22.65 -3.14 -1.24
CA PRO A 99 23.49 -2.34 -0.33
C PRO A 99 22.75 -1.77 0.88
N VAL A 100 21.42 -1.91 0.94
CA VAL A 100 20.55 -1.32 1.97
C VAL A 100 19.66 -2.37 2.63
N VAL A 101 19.16 -2.06 3.82
CA VAL A 101 18.15 -2.88 4.53
C VAL A 101 16.86 -2.87 3.71
N GLN A 102 16.32 -4.06 3.46
CA GLN A 102 15.04 -4.28 2.78
C GLN A 102 14.02 -4.89 3.76
N PHE A 103 12.80 -5.15 3.30
CA PHE A 103 11.76 -5.73 4.16
C PHE A 103 12.11 -7.17 4.55
N GLY A 104 12.41 -8.05 3.60
CA GLY A 104 12.58 -9.50 3.85
C GLY A 104 13.90 -10.12 3.37
N GLN A 105 14.77 -9.36 2.70
CA GLN A 105 16.00 -9.86 2.10
C GLN A 105 16.97 -10.38 3.17
N LYS A 106 17.25 -11.68 3.16
CA LYS A 106 18.21 -12.28 4.09
C LYS A 106 19.65 -11.97 3.64
N PRO A 107 20.57 -11.63 4.56
CA PRO A 107 21.98 -11.45 4.22
C PRO A 107 22.58 -12.71 3.59
N ASP A 108 23.49 -12.53 2.62
CA ASP A 108 24.27 -13.65 2.09
C ASP A 108 25.34 -14.05 3.11
N ILE A 109 25.07 -15.12 3.88
CA ILE A 109 25.92 -15.61 4.97
C ILE A 109 27.24 -16.21 4.42
N CYS A 110 27.34 -16.48 3.12
CA CYS A 110 28.51 -17.16 2.54
C CYS A 110 29.78 -16.30 2.43
N GLN A 111 29.79 -15.01 2.82
CA GLN A 111 31.02 -14.22 2.94
C GLN A 111 30.98 -13.19 4.07
N SER A 112 31.09 -13.62 5.33
CA SER A 112 32.01 -13.01 6.33
C SER A 112 31.64 -13.48 7.73
N ILE A 113 32.21 -14.61 8.17
CA ILE A 113 32.27 -14.92 9.58
C ILE A 113 33.61 -14.38 10.09
N PHE A 114 33.55 -13.41 11.00
CA PHE A 114 34.66 -12.89 11.83
C PHE A 114 35.75 -12.04 11.15
N ARG A 115 35.47 -10.75 10.87
CA ARG A 115 36.46 -9.66 11.06
C ARG A 115 35.93 -8.22 11.01
N LYS A 116 34.70 -8.01 10.53
CA LYS A 116 34.12 -6.67 10.27
C LYS A 116 33.09 -6.19 11.29
N PHE A 117 32.87 -6.93 12.38
CA PHE A 117 31.74 -6.70 13.29
C PHE A 117 31.77 -5.33 14.00
N PHE A 118 32.95 -4.74 14.25
CA PHE A 118 33.06 -3.48 15.00
C PHE A 118 33.17 -2.22 14.11
N THR A 119 33.81 -2.30 12.94
CA THR A 119 33.90 -1.16 11.99
C THR A 119 32.63 -0.94 11.19
N THR A 120 31.85 -2.00 10.94
CA THR A 120 30.56 -1.91 10.21
C THR A 120 29.46 -1.34 11.09
N PHE A 121 29.57 -1.47 12.42
CA PHE A 121 28.57 -0.97 13.37
C PHE A 121 28.46 0.56 13.35
N GLN A 122 29.55 1.26 13.00
CA GLN A 122 29.60 2.72 12.88
C GLN A 122 29.08 3.22 11.51
N GLN A 123 29.19 2.40 10.46
CA GLN A 123 28.63 2.71 9.13
C GLN A 123 27.14 2.35 9.01
N MET A 124 26.66 1.33 9.73
CA MET A 124 25.24 0.95 9.79
C MET A 124 24.37 1.90 10.64
N ALA A 125 24.97 2.79 11.42
CA ALA A 125 24.26 3.78 12.22
C ALA A 125 23.77 4.99 11.40
N CYS A 126 24.21 5.11 10.14
CA CYS A 126 23.62 6.00 9.15
C CYS A 126 22.80 5.16 8.18
N PRO A 127 21.54 5.53 7.86
CA PRO A 127 20.98 5.12 6.59
C PRO A 127 21.98 5.59 5.55
N THR A 128 22.47 4.71 4.68
CA THR A 128 23.04 5.15 3.40
C THR A 128 22.04 6.14 2.85
N GLN A 129 22.46 7.41 2.71
CA GLN A 129 21.62 8.43 2.09
C GLN A 129 21.04 7.81 0.81
N PRO A 130 19.75 8.04 0.51
CA PRO A 130 19.22 7.67 -0.78
C PRO A 130 20.21 8.15 -1.84
N SER A 131 20.48 7.32 -2.84
CA SER A 131 21.25 7.77 -4.00
C SER A 131 20.66 9.10 -4.46
N ASP A 132 21.51 10.09 -4.78
CA ASP A 132 21.06 11.37 -5.32
C ASP A 132 20.32 11.17 -6.67
N SER A 133 20.39 9.98 -7.27
CA SER A 133 19.58 9.61 -8.42
C SER A 133 18.09 9.45 -8.06
N PRO A 134 17.18 10.04 -8.86
CA PRO A 134 15.75 9.77 -8.79
C PRO A 134 15.37 8.29 -8.84
N SER A 135 16.12 7.46 -9.58
CA SER A 135 15.86 6.02 -9.74
C SER A 135 16.77 5.13 -8.88
N GLY A 136 17.55 5.72 -7.98
CA GLY A 136 18.46 5.01 -7.08
C GLY A 136 17.80 4.53 -5.78
N VAL A 137 16.47 4.40 -5.77
CA VAL A 137 15.65 4.06 -4.59
C VAL A 137 14.52 3.12 -4.98
N ASN A 138 14.01 2.30 -4.04
CA ASN A 138 12.83 1.44 -4.27
C ASN A 138 11.63 1.94 -3.47
N ALA A 139 10.77 2.73 -4.11
CA ALA A 139 9.47 3.14 -3.58
C ALA A 139 8.39 2.69 -4.56
N SER A 140 7.68 1.61 -4.23
CA SER A 140 6.81 0.93 -5.19
C SER A 140 5.51 0.40 -4.59
N VAL A 141 5.12 0.87 -3.41
CA VAL A 141 3.98 0.33 -2.67
C VAL A 141 2.69 1.07 -2.99
N THR A 142 2.65 2.39 -2.75
CA THR A 142 1.47 3.24 -3.02
C THR A 142 1.84 4.46 -3.85
N LEU A 143 0.85 5.06 -4.52
CA LEU A 143 0.98 6.31 -5.27
C LEU A 143 0.04 7.38 -4.68
N THR A 144 0.54 8.61 -4.51
CA THR A 144 -0.29 9.76 -4.14
C THR A 144 -0.12 10.87 -5.16
N PRO A 145 -1.18 11.17 -5.94
CA PRO A 145 -1.16 12.30 -6.85
C PRO A 145 -1.05 13.62 -6.09
N ASN A 146 -0.21 14.53 -6.57
CA ASN A 146 -0.09 15.90 -6.05
C ASN A 146 0.10 15.97 -4.53
N MET A 147 0.86 15.03 -3.94
CA MET A 147 1.19 15.06 -2.51
C MET A 147 1.81 16.43 -2.15
N PRO A 148 1.29 17.18 -1.17
CA PRO A 148 1.80 18.49 -0.81
C PRO A 148 3.22 18.43 -0.22
N GLY A 149 3.92 19.56 -0.23
CA GLY A 149 5.27 19.71 0.34
C GLY A 149 6.42 19.59 -0.68
N TRP A 150 6.13 19.25 -1.93
CA TRP A 150 7.14 19.00 -2.96
C TRP A 150 7.55 20.22 -3.80
N ASP A 151 6.88 21.36 -3.66
CA ASP A 151 7.09 22.50 -4.57
C ASP A 151 8.54 22.98 -4.61
N HIS A 152 9.21 23.07 -3.45
CA HIS A 152 10.63 23.44 -3.36
C HIS A 152 11.57 22.45 -4.07
N ILE A 153 11.21 21.16 -4.12
CA ILE A 153 11.96 20.12 -4.86
C ILE A 153 11.68 20.28 -6.36
N ILE A 154 10.42 20.48 -6.73
CA ILE A 154 9.99 20.59 -8.12
C ILE A 154 10.53 21.86 -8.79
N GLU A 155 10.66 22.95 -8.04
CA GLU A 155 11.29 24.19 -8.54
C GLU A 155 12.70 23.95 -9.07
N GLY A 156 13.43 22.98 -8.51
CA GLY A 156 14.75 22.56 -8.98
C GLY A 156 14.77 21.70 -10.25
N LEU A 157 13.62 21.19 -10.72
CA LEU A 157 13.56 20.31 -11.90
C LEU A 157 13.62 21.07 -13.23
N PRO A 158 14.06 20.43 -14.34
CA PRO A 158 14.06 21.03 -15.68
C PRO A 158 12.66 21.50 -16.12
N SER A 159 12.61 22.56 -16.95
CA SER A 159 11.36 23.18 -17.40
C SER A 159 10.49 22.26 -18.26
N GLU A 160 11.10 21.32 -18.98
CA GLU A 160 10.43 20.34 -19.83
C GLU A 160 9.51 19.42 -19.02
N VAL A 161 9.90 19.09 -17.78
CA VAL A 161 9.11 18.33 -16.81
C VAL A 161 7.97 19.17 -16.21
N LYS A 162 8.10 20.50 -16.22
CA LYS A 162 7.12 21.44 -15.64
C LYS A 162 5.98 21.82 -16.60
N LEU A 163 6.16 21.66 -17.91
CA LEU A 163 5.35 22.31 -18.97
C LEU A 163 4.37 21.40 -19.69
N HIS A 164 4.24 20.12 -19.31
CA HIS A 164 3.28 19.24 -19.94
C HIS A 164 1.83 19.70 -19.68
N ASP A 165 1.03 19.75 -20.75
CA ASP A 165 -0.42 19.95 -20.66
C ASP A 165 -1.08 18.69 -20.06
N HIS A 166 -1.13 18.65 -18.74
CA HIS A 166 -1.69 17.52 -18.01
C HIS A 166 -3.17 17.77 -17.72
N SER A 167 -4.04 17.03 -18.42
CA SER A 167 -5.44 16.82 -18.01
C SER A 167 -5.59 15.93 -16.76
N GLY A 168 -4.48 15.56 -16.10
CA GLY A 168 -4.38 14.71 -14.92
C GLY A 168 -3.56 15.35 -13.80
N PRO A 169 -2.95 14.57 -12.88
CA PRO A 169 -2.14 15.15 -11.81
C PRO A 169 -0.86 15.79 -12.36
N ARG A 170 -0.27 16.72 -11.61
CA ARG A 170 1.02 17.36 -11.93
C ARG A 170 2.19 16.39 -11.73
N TYR A 171 2.09 15.52 -10.73
CA TYR A 171 3.06 14.48 -10.42
C TYR A 171 2.42 13.39 -9.56
N LEU A 172 3.08 12.23 -9.51
CA LEU A 172 2.78 11.16 -8.57
C LEU A 172 3.92 11.05 -7.56
N VAL A 173 3.59 10.75 -6.31
CA VAL A 173 4.61 10.39 -5.30
C VAL A 173 4.42 8.93 -4.92
N ALA A 174 5.40 8.09 -5.28
CA ALA A 174 5.48 6.72 -4.82
C ALA A 174 6.08 6.66 -3.41
N LYS A 175 5.56 5.73 -2.60
CA LYS A 175 5.93 5.56 -1.19
C LYS A 175 6.15 4.09 -0.86
N THR A 176 6.78 3.86 0.28
CA THR A 176 6.98 2.56 0.93
C THR A 176 6.78 2.72 2.44
N ASP A 177 6.97 1.67 3.23
CA ASP A 177 6.87 1.74 4.70
C ASP A 177 8.15 2.33 5.36
N ALA A 178 9.13 2.74 4.56
CA ALA A 178 10.28 3.53 5.00
C ALA A 178 9.98 5.03 4.95
N ASP A 179 10.93 5.88 5.35
CA ASP A 179 10.81 7.34 5.22
C ASP A 179 11.02 7.87 3.79
N LEU A 180 11.24 6.97 2.84
CA LEU A 180 11.60 7.21 1.45
C LEU A 180 10.37 7.53 0.57
N LEU A 181 10.56 8.50 -0.31
CA LEU A 181 9.58 8.97 -1.28
C LEU A 181 10.23 9.13 -2.67
N GLN A 182 9.45 8.89 -3.72
CA GLN A 182 9.90 9.06 -5.10
C GLN A 182 8.87 9.83 -5.93
N LEU A 183 9.28 10.94 -6.52
CA LEU A 183 8.49 11.75 -7.43
C LEU A 183 8.53 11.13 -8.83
N ILE A 184 7.37 10.97 -9.47
CA ILE A 184 7.22 10.30 -10.77
C ILE A 184 6.41 11.19 -11.72
N ASP A 185 6.85 11.28 -12.97
CA ASP A 185 6.09 11.92 -14.05
C ASP A 185 4.83 11.11 -14.39
N PRO A 186 3.64 11.74 -14.42
CA PRO A 186 2.37 11.02 -14.60
C PRO A 186 2.09 10.60 -16.06
N THR A 187 2.95 10.98 -17.01
CA THR A 187 2.81 10.65 -18.43
C THR A 187 3.84 9.61 -18.87
N SER A 188 5.12 9.90 -18.66
CA SER A 188 6.25 9.04 -19.03
C SER A 188 6.58 7.99 -17.97
N LEU A 189 6.05 8.14 -16.74
CA LEU A 189 6.36 7.32 -15.57
C LEU A 189 7.84 7.39 -15.13
N GLU A 190 8.55 8.42 -15.56
CA GLU A 190 9.94 8.67 -15.19
C GLU A 190 10.07 9.01 -13.70
N PRO A 191 10.99 8.39 -12.96
CA PRO A 191 11.44 8.93 -11.68
C PRO A 191 12.11 10.30 -11.89
N LEU A 192 11.56 11.33 -11.26
CA LEU A 192 12.01 12.72 -11.41
C LEU A 192 12.89 13.20 -10.25
N ALA A 193 12.58 12.74 -9.04
CA ALA A 193 13.33 13.01 -7.83
C ALA A 193 13.07 11.93 -6.78
N SER A 194 13.98 11.79 -5.82
CA SER A 194 13.77 11.01 -4.61
C SER A 194 14.04 11.89 -3.38
N ALA A 195 13.34 11.63 -2.28
CA ALA A 195 13.49 12.37 -1.04
C ALA A 195 13.13 11.50 0.16
N THR A 196 13.44 11.97 1.36
CA THR A 196 12.90 11.43 2.60
C THR A 196 11.91 12.41 3.20
N TYR A 197 11.04 11.95 4.11
CA TYR A 197 10.20 12.86 4.90
C TYR A 197 11.03 13.92 5.66
N SER A 198 12.25 13.60 6.08
CA SER A 198 13.16 14.54 6.74
C SER A 198 13.65 15.67 5.83
N LYS A 199 13.62 15.50 4.50
CA LYS A 199 13.88 16.58 3.54
C LYS A 199 12.70 17.54 3.44
N LEU A 200 11.47 17.05 3.63
CA LEU A 200 10.28 17.90 3.70
C LEU A 200 10.24 18.69 5.02
N ASP A 201 10.56 18.04 6.13
CA ASP A 201 10.76 18.70 7.43
C ASP A 201 11.75 17.91 8.31
N PRO A 202 12.83 18.52 8.83
CA PRO A 202 13.85 17.83 9.62
C PRO A 202 13.33 17.13 10.89
N ARG A 203 12.15 17.50 11.38
CA ARG A 203 11.51 16.84 12.54
C ARG A 203 10.97 15.46 12.19
N LEU A 204 10.78 15.12 10.91
CA LEU A 204 10.35 13.80 10.43
C LEU A 204 11.55 12.87 10.23
N ASP A 205 12.29 12.62 11.31
CA ASP A 205 13.57 11.90 11.36
C ASP A 205 13.43 10.40 11.72
N GLY A 206 12.25 9.82 11.47
CA GLY A 206 12.01 8.39 11.68
C GLY A 206 12.50 7.53 10.52
N GLN A 207 12.73 6.25 10.78
CA GLN A 207 13.18 5.30 9.77
C GLN A 207 12.03 4.65 9.00
N LEU A 208 10.84 4.55 9.63
CA LEU A 208 9.65 3.95 9.02
C LEU A 208 8.49 4.95 9.04
N SER A 209 7.58 4.78 8.08
CA SER A 209 6.33 5.52 7.93
C SER A 209 5.25 4.57 7.40
N ALA A 210 3.99 5.01 7.27
CA ALA A 210 3.02 4.20 6.53
C ALA A 210 3.19 4.44 5.02
N ALA A 211 3.17 3.37 4.23
CA ALA A 211 2.91 3.50 2.80
C ALA A 211 1.50 4.07 2.55
N HIS A 212 0.51 3.69 3.36
CA HIS A 212 -0.85 4.22 3.30
C HIS A 212 -1.04 5.48 4.14
N SER A 213 -0.68 6.62 3.57
CA SER A 213 -1.09 7.93 4.07
C SER A 213 -2.59 8.17 3.87
N CYS A 214 -3.17 9.05 4.68
CA CYS A 214 -4.54 9.54 4.45
C CYS A 214 -4.51 10.96 3.88
N GLN A 215 -5.52 11.31 3.08
CA GLN A 215 -5.73 12.66 2.57
C GLN A 215 -7.15 13.09 2.90
N ASP A 216 -7.28 14.27 3.48
CA ASP A 216 -8.58 14.90 3.69
C ASP A 216 -9.01 15.56 2.37
N GLN A 217 -10.09 15.07 1.76
CA GLN A 217 -10.55 15.56 0.46
C GLN A 217 -11.13 16.98 0.53
N ASP A 218 -11.60 17.41 1.71
CA ASP A 218 -12.22 18.73 1.89
C ASP A 218 -11.14 19.81 2.08
N THR A 219 -10.08 19.49 2.84
CA THR A 219 -8.98 20.45 3.12
C THR A 219 -7.75 20.27 2.24
N ASN A 220 -7.66 19.17 1.48
CA ASN A 220 -6.47 18.75 0.75
C ASN A 220 -5.23 18.56 1.64
N GLU A 221 -5.43 18.34 2.95
CA GLU A 221 -4.35 18.06 3.90
C GLU A 221 -3.92 16.60 3.81
N PHE A 222 -2.61 16.37 3.81
CA PHE A 222 -1.99 15.05 3.84
C PHE A 222 -1.63 14.66 5.27
N TYR A 223 -1.91 13.42 5.67
CA TYR A 223 -1.63 12.88 6.99
C TYR A 223 -0.78 11.61 6.90
N ASN A 224 0.22 11.49 7.76
CA ASN A 224 0.99 10.24 7.94
C ASN A 224 1.65 10.22 9.34
N PHE A 225 2.44 9.19 9.64
CA PHE A 225 3.33 9.16 10.78
C PHE A 225 4.76 8.85 10.37
N SER A 226 5.71 9.23 11.23
CA SER A 226 7.12 8.88 11.17
C SER A 226 7.51 8.22 12.49
N VAL A 227 8.05 7.00 12.47
CA VAL A 227 8.51 6.31 13.68
C VAL A 227 10.03 6.28 13.75
N LYS A 228 10.55 6.81 14.85
CA LYS A 228 11.98 6.84 15.16
C LYS A 228 12.34 5.76 16.17
N PHE A 229 13.29 4.90 15.80
CA PHE A 229 13.95 3.92 16.65
C PHE A 229 15.30 4.44 17.17
N GLY A 230 15.91 3.72 18.12
CA GLY A 230 17.25 4.04 18.65
C GLY A 230 17.29 5.06 19.79
N GLY A 231 16.14 5.58 20.24
CA GLY A 231 16.01 6.31 21.50
C GLY A 231 15.73 5.37 22.69
N ARG A 232 15.61 5.93 23.92
CA ARG A 232 15.18 5.16 25.10
C ARG A 232 13.83 4.45 24.87
N PHE A 233 12.96 5.06 24.07
CA PHE A 233 11.69 4.52 23.59
C PHE A 233 11.50 4.87 22.11
N PRO A 234 10.81 4.03 21.31
CA PRO A 234 10.38 4.43 19.98
C PRO A 234 9.52 5.68 20.06
N THR A 235 9.62 6.56 19.07
CA THR A 235 8.80 7.78 19.01
C THR A 235 8.03 7.82 17.71
N TYR A 236 6.71 7.66 17.78
CA TYR A 236 5.82 7.91 16.66
C TYR A 236 5.46 9.39 16.62
N LYS A 237 5.72 10.04 15.50
CA LYS A 237 5.35 11.43 15.21
C LYS A 237 4.24 11.39 14.18
N VAL A 238 3.00 11.62 14.62
CA VAL A 238 1.86 11.78 13.71
C VAL A 238 1.88 13.22 13.22
N PHE A 239 1.82 13.41 11.90
CA PHE A 239 1.96 14.71 11.28
C PHE A 239 0.94 14.96 10.18
N ARG A 240 0.71 16.23 9.87
CA ARG A 240 0.06 16.68 8.64
C ARG A 240 0.99 17.53 7.79
N ILE A 241 0.72 17.55 6.49
CA ILE A 241 1.24 18.52 5.54
C ILE A 241 0.02 19.25 4.98
N ASN A 242 -0.06 20.56 5.19
CA ASN A 242 -1.17 21.36 4.68
C ASN A 242 -1.05 21.63 3.17
N SER A 243 -2.06 22.29 2.59
CA SER A 243 -2.08 22.66 1.16
C SER A 243 -0.90 23.51 0.71
N GLU A 244 -0.31 24.29 1.62
CA GLU A 244 0.88 25.12 1.37
C GLU A 244 2.20 24.35 1.55
N GLY A 245 2.15 23.05 1.86
CA GLY A 245 3.34 22.23 2.07
C GLY A 245 3.99 22.38 3.45
N THR A 246 3.37 23.06 4.40
CA THR A 246 3.87 23.22 5.77
C THR A 246 3.56 21.98 6.61
N VAL A 247 4.57 21.51 7.35
CA VAL A 247 4.47 20.33 8.21
C VAL A 247 4.11 20.72 9.65
N ASP A 248 3.09 20.07 10.21
CA ASP A 248 2.74 20.13 11.63
C ASP A 248 2.83 18.76 12.29
N ILE A 249 3.55 18.67 13.42
CA ILE A 249 3.55 17.46 14.26
C ILE A 249 2.35 17.51 15.19
N ILE A 250 1.30 16.76 14.86
CA ILE A 250 0.01 16.76 15.57
C ILE A 250 0.10 15.97 16.89
N ALA A 251 0.91 14.91 16.94
CA ALA A 251 1.13 14.14 18.16
C ALA A 251 2.50 13.46 18.20
N GLN A 252 3.02 13.26 19.42
CA GLN A 252 4.16 12.38 19.69
C GLN A 252 3.77 11.28 20.67
N ILE A 253 3.93 10.03 20.27
CA ILE A 253 3.62 8.84 21.09
C ILE A 253 4.94 8.13 21.40
N LYS A 254 5.24 7.97 22.70
CA LYS A 254 6.51 7.42 23.20
C LYS A 254 6.33 6.18 24.09
N ASP A 255 5.09 5.80 24.35
CA ASP A 255 4.74 4.66 25.20
C ASP A 255 4.09 3.51 24.40
N ALA A 256 4.00 3.64 23.08
CA ALA A 256 3.60 2.55 22.19
C ALA A 256 4.77 1.59 21.95
N PRO A 257 4.52 0.28 21.84
CA PRO A 257 5.56 -0.67 21.43
C PRO A 257 6.06 -0.36 20.00
N PRO A 258 7.34 -0.63 19.71
CA PRO A 258 7.92 -0.45 18.38
C PRO A 258 7.30 -1.47 17.44
N SER A 259 6.50 -1.08 16.46
CA SER A 259 5.74 -2.01 15.62
C SER A 259 5.89 -1.65 14.16
N TYR A 260 5.94 -2.66 13.30
CA TYR A 260 5.79 -2.48 11.85
C TYR A 260 4.32 -2.16 11.54
N LEU A 261 4.06 -0.94 11.06
CA LEU A 261 2.73 -0.44 10.75
C LEU A 261 2.68 0.03 9.29
N HIS A 262 1.90 -0.68 8.48
CA HIS A 262 1.72 -0.41 7.05
C HIS A 262 0.72 0.72 6.75
N SER A 263 -0.27 0.91 7.65
CA SER A 263 -1.34 1.89 7.51
C SER A 263 -1.80 2.43 8.87
N PHE A 264 -2.69 3.41 8.84
CA PHE A 264 -3.40 3.91 10.02
C PHE A 264 -4.81 4.37 9.60
N ALA A 265 -5.71 4.54 10.56
CA ALA A 265 -7.08 4.97 10.29
C ALA A 265 -7.26 6.48 10.47
N MET A 266 -8.16 7.08 9.71
CA MET A 266 -8.54 8.48 9.85
C MET A 266 -10.07 8.61 9.72
N THR A 267 -10.66 9.46 10.55
CA THR A 267 -12.07 9.90 10.46
C THR A 267 -12.11 11.39 10.10
N SER A 268 -13.31 11.97 10.05
CA SER A 268 -13.43 13.42 9.85
C SER A 268 -12.74 14.22 10.97
N LYS A 269 -12.76 13.70 12.21
CA LYS A 269 -12.25 14.38 13.41
C LYS A 269 -10.91 13.85 13.93
N TYR A 270 -10.63 12.56 13.74
CA TYR A 270 -9.55 11.88 14.45
C TYR A 270 -8.59 11.16 13.51
N ILE A 271 -7.36 11.00 13.98
CA ILE A 271 -6.40 10.02 13.45
C ILE A 271 -6.31 8.90 14.48
N VAL A 272 -6.37 7.65 14.05
CA VAL A 272 -6.23 6.49 14.92
C VAL A 272 -5.00 5.70 14.50
N LEU A 273 -3.95 5.79 15.32
CA LEU A 273 -2.76 4.95 15.17
C LEU A 273 -3.03 3.61 15.87
N ALA A 274 -3.33 2.59 15.07
CA ALA A 274 -3.57 1.23 15.51
C ALA A 274 -2.24 0.47 15.62
N ILE A 275 -1.84 0.14 16.84
CA ILE A 275 -0.66 -0.65 17.14
C ILE A 275 -1.06 -2.12 17.21
N TRP A 276 -1.05 -2.79 16.05
CA TRP A 276 -1.22 -4.23 15.95
C TRP A 276 0.09 -4.98 16.24
N GLN A 277 0.00 -6.29 16.45
CA GLN A 277 1.14 -7.06 16.92
C GLN A 277 2.09 -7.47 15.77
N ALA A 278 2.95 -6.53 15.43
CA ALA A 278 4.16 -6.74 14.62
C ALA A 278 5.34 -6.05 15.30
N HIS A 279 5.53 -6.34 16.59
CA HIS A 279 6.50 -5.65 17.42
C HIS A 279 7.92 -5.95 16.95
N ILE A 280 8.74 -4.93 16.74
CA ILE A 280 10.13 -5.03 16.34
C ILE A 280 10.99 -5.24 17.59
N ALA A 281 11.71 -6.35 17.63
CA ALA A 281 12.45 -6.79 18.81
C ALA A 281 13.53 -5.78 19.24
N TYR A 282 13.82 -5.74 20.54
CA TYR A 282 14.88 -4.92 21.13
C TYR A 282 14.78 -3.42 20.77
N SER A 283 13.57 -2.87 20.72
CA SER A 283 13.34 -1.44 20.43
C SER A 283 13.92 -0.97 19.08
N GLY A 284 13.95 -1.86 18.08
CA GLY A 284 14.48 -1.60 16.75
C GLY A 284 15.93 -2.04 16.53
N LEU A 285 16.68 -2.41 17.58
CA LEU A 285 18.06 -2.89 17.43
C LEU A 285 18.16 -4.21 16.64
N SER A 286 17.08 -5.01 16.64
CA SER A 286 16.99 -6.21 15.81
C SER A 286 17.15 -5.93 14.31
N ILE A 287 16.73 -4.76 13.82
CA ILE A 287 16.88 -4.38 12.40
C ILE A 287 18.36 -4.31 12.02
N LEU A 288 19.20 -3.73 12.89
CA LEU A 288 20.65 -3.65 12.66
C LEU A 288 21.31 -5.03 12.68
N TYR A 289 20.81 -5.94 13.52
CA TYR A 289 21.34 -7.29 13.67
C TYR A 289 20.94 -8.21 12.51
N ASN A 290 19.65 -8.24 12.17
CA ASN A 290 19.10 -9.11 11.12
C ASN A 290 19.27 -8.53 9.71
N GLN A 291 19.47 -7.21 9.61
CA GLN A 291 19.57 -6.46 8.34
C GLN A 291 18.32 -6.56 7.44
N ASN A 292 17.16 -6.86 8.03
CA ASN A 292 15.83 -6.78 7.38
C ASN A 292 14.73 -6.61 8.44
N ILE A 293 13.54 -6.16 8.01
CA ILE A 293 12.39 -5.91 8.89
C ILE A 293 11.71 -7.22 9.30
N ALA A 294 11.46 -8.14 8.38
CA ALA A 294 10.67 -9.35 8.59
C ALA A 294 11.24 -10.24 9.71
N GLN A 295 12.55 -10.47 9.75
CA GLN A 295 13.21 -11.25 10.81
C GLN A 295 13.38 -10.48 12.12
N SER A 296 13.15 -9.17 12.10
CA SER A 296 13.22 -8.29 13.27
C SER A 296 11.90 -8.21 14.03
N ILE A 297 10.80 -8.69 13.44
CA ILE A 297 9.51 -8.79 14.10
C ILE A 297 9.53 -9.97 15.09
N GLU A 298 9.03 -9.72 16.30
CA GLU A 298 8.90 -10.71 17.35
C GLU A 298 7.91 -11.82 16.96
N LYS A 299 8.15 -13.01 17.51
CA LYS A 299 7.16 -14.10 17.47
C LYS A 299 5.85 -13.64 18.11
N TRP A 300 4.75 -14.13 17.55
CA TRP A 300 3.41 -13.88 18.03
C TRP A 300 3.24 -14.22 19.53
N LYS A 301 2.52 -13.35 20.25
CA LYS A 301 2.25 -13.42 21.69
C LYS A 301 0.74 -13.23 21.92
N PRO A 302 -0.05 -14.30 22.09
CA PRO A 302 -1.52 -14.21 22.14
C PRO A 302 -2.07 -13.39 23.34
N ASN A 303 -1.25 -13.17 24.37
CA ASN A 303 -1.64 -12.44 25.59
C ASN A 303 -1.18 -10.98 25.61
N VAL A 304 -0.69 -10.45 24.49
CA VAL A 304 -0.26 -9.04 24.36
C VAL A 304 -1.27 -8.30 23.52
N ASP A 305 -2.09 -7.48 24.16
CA ASP A 305 -3.14 -6.68 23.51
C ASP A 305 -2.58 -5.78 22.40
N SER A 306 -3.37 -5.57 21.35
CA SER A 306 -3.17 -4.48 20.39
C SER A 306 -3.79 -3.19 20.92
N LEU A 307 -3.24 -2.04 20.52
CA LEU A 307 -3.62 -0.74 21.07
C LEU A 307 -4.15 0.20 19.98
N PHE A 308 -5.06 1.10 20.36
CA PHE A 308 -5.46 2.23 19.51
C PHE A 308 -5.13 3.52 20.22
N TYR A 309 -4.37 4.39 19.57
CA TYR A 309 -4.13 5.76 20.01
C TYR A 309 -5.00 6.68 19.17
N VAL A 310 -5.90 7.43 19.79
CA VAL A 310 -6.78 8.38 19.10
C VAL A 310 -6.21 9.78 19.26
N ILE A 311 -5.91 10.44 18.15
CA ILE A 311 -5.35 11.78 18.05
C ILE A 311 -6.42 12.71 17.48
N ASP A 312 -6.63 13.87 18.11
CA ASP A 312 -7.52 14.90 17.58
C ASP A 312 -6.84 15.69 16.46
N LYS A 313 -7.44 15.75 15.27
CA LYS A 313 -6.85 16.46 14.11
C LYS A 313 -6.72 17.96 14.34
N LYS A 314 -7.61 18.56 15.14
CA LYS A 314 -7.73 20.00 15.31
C LYS A 314 -6.88 20.51 16.48
N SER A 315 -7.04 19.94 17.67
CA SER A 315 -6.29 20.36 18.86
C SER A 315 -4.92 19.69 18.96
N GLY A 316 -4.72 18.59 18.25
CA GLY A 316 -3.56 17.72 18.40
C GLY A 316 -3.57 16.93 19.71
N GLY A 317 -2.58 16.05 19.83
CA GLY A 317 -2.37 15.20 20.99
C GLY A 317 -3.29 13.98 21.06
N VAL A 318 -2.88 13.01 21.88
CA VAL A 318 -3.65 11.78 22.12
C VAL A 318 -4.79 12.07 23.10
N VAL A 319 -6.03 11.95 22.63
CA VAL A 319 -7.26 12.22 23.40
C VAL A 319 -7.86 10.96 24.03
N ALA A 320 -7.62 9.78 23.44
CA ALA A 320 -8.06 8.51 23.99
C ALA A 320 -7.09 7.37 23.65
N LYS A 321 -7.12 6.31 24.46
CA LYS A 321 -6.40 5.06 24.23
C LYS A 321 -7.33 3.88 24.44
N TYR A 322 -7.29 2.91 23.53
CA TYR A 322 -8.04 1.66 23.64
C TYR A 322 -7.11 0.46 23.49
N LYS A 323 -7.58 -0.70 23.93
CA LYS A 323 -6.93 -1.99 23.72
C LYS A 323 -7.95 -3.05 23.26
N THR A 324 -7.45 -4.09 22.64
CA THR A 324 -8.22 -5.25 22.13
C THR A 324 -7.31 -6.47 22.13
N PRO A 325 -7.86 -7.70 22.18
CA PRO A 325 -7.08 -8.90 21.86
C PRO A 325 -6.26 -8.73 20.58
N PRO A 326 -5.07 -9.36 20.50
CA PRO A 326 -4.14 -9.11 19.41
C PRO A 326 -4.69 -9.52 18.05
N TYR A 327 -4.28 -8.75 17.05
CA TYR A 327 -4.46 -9.05 15.63
C TYR A 327 -3.24 -8.52 14.86
N PHE A 328 -3.09 -8.95 13.62
CA PHE A 328 -2.18 -8.33 12.66
C PHE A 328 -3.00 -7.74 11.51
N CYS A 329 -2.50 -6.70 10.86
CA CYS A 329 -3.21 -5.97 9.81
C CYS A 329 -2.19 -5.33 8.87
N PHE A 330 -2.53 -5.28 7.58
CA PHE A 330 -1.88 -4.39 6.62
C PHE A 330 -2.80 -3.19 6.33
N HIS A 331 -4.06 -3.47 5.95
CA HIS A 331 -4.95 -2.49 5.37
C HIS A 331 -6.19 -2.16 6.20
N GLN A 332 -6.47 -0.87 6.30
CA GLN A 332 -7.78 -0.36 6.67
C GLN A 332 -8.73 -0.44 5.48
N LEU A 333 -10.01 -0.73 5.72
CA LEU A 333 -11.07 -0.54 4.73
C LEU A 333 -11.54 0.92 4.76
N ASN A 334 -12.01 1.37 5.93
CA ASN A 334 -12.41 2.75 6.19
C ASN A 334 -12.53 2.99 7.71
N ALA A 335 -12.58 4.24 8.13
CA ALA A 335 -12.95 4.61 9.49
C ALA A 335 -13.83 5.86 9.49
N TYR A 336 -14.75 6.00 10.43
CA TYR A 336 -15.63 7.15 10.50
C TYR A 336 -16.11 7.44 11.92
N ASP A 337 -16.54 8.67 12.13
CA ASP A 337 -17.22 9.08 13.36
C ASP A 337 -18.70 8.69 13.23
N ASP A 338 -19.21 7.88 14.16
CA ASP A 338 -20.61 7.48 14.18
C ASP A 338 -21.49 8.73 14.40
N PRO A 339 -22.41 9.06 13.48
CA PRO A 339 -23.19 10.29 13.59
C PRO A 339 -24.19 10.29 14.75
N ALA A 340 -24.54 9.12 15.30
CA ALA A 340 -25.48 8.99 16.41
C ALA A 340 -24.79 9.01 17.77
N THR A 341 -23.59 8.43 17.89
CA THR A 341 -22.90 8.25 19.18
C THR A 341 -21.59 9.02 19.33
N ASP A 342 -21.01 9.52 18.24
CA ASP A 342 -19.66 10.08 18.17
C ASP A 342 -18.54 9.09 18.56
N ASP A 343 -18.85 7.78 18.56
CA ASP A 343 -17.84 6.74 18.64
C ASP A 343 -17.08 6.65 17.32
N ILE A 344 -15.84 6.15 17.37
CA ILE A 344 -15.11 5.86 16.13
C ILE A 344 -15.40 4.42 15.71
N VAL A 345 -15.82 4.24 14.46
CA VAL A 345 -15.93 2.92 13.81
C VAL A 345 -14.73 2.74 12.88
N ILE A 346 -14.09 1.57 12.93
CA ILE A 346 -12.91 1.24 12.12
C ILE A 346 -13.09 -0.14 11.52
N ASP A 347 -13.00 -0.24 10.21
CA ASP A 347 -13.03 -1.51 9.49
C ASP A 347 -11.64 -1.85 8.95
N MET A 348 -11.16 -3.07 9.20
CA MET A 348 -9.80 -3.52 8.85
C MET A 348 -9.80 -4.91 8.22
N SER A 349 -8.82 -5.19 7.36
CA SER A 349 -8.45 -6.56 6.99
C SER A 349 -7.49 -7.12 8.05
N VAL A 350 -7.98 -8.03 8.89
CA VAL A 350 -7.23 -8.58 10.01
C VAL A 350 -6.82 -10.04 9.81
N TYR A 351 -5.65 -10.37 10.35
CA TYR A 351 -5.11 -11.72 10.49
C TYR A 351 -5.10 -12.09 11.98
N ASP A 352 -5.23 -13.39 12.24
CA ASP A 352 -5.20 -13.92 13.60
C ASP A 352 -3.78 -13.93 14.20
N ASP A 353 -2.76 -13.89 13.36
CA ASP A 353 -1.36 -13.70 13.73
C ASP A 353 -0.54 -13.01 12.61
N ASN A 354 0.76 -12.82 12.82
CA ASN A 354 1.67 -12.19 11.87
C ASN A 354 2.37 -13.18 10.91
N SER A 355 1.92 -14.43 10.82
CA SER A 355 2.54 -15.47 9.97
C SER A 355 2.48 -15.16 8.48
N ILE A 356 1.51 -14.33 8.06
CA ILE A 356 1.38 -13.87 6.67
C ILE A 356 2.69 -13.25 6.15
N ILE A 357 3.44 -12.54 6.99
CA ILE A 357 4.75 -11.96 6.62
C ILE A 357 5.72 -13.03 6.11
N GLN A 358 5.70 -14.24 6.70
CA GLN A 358 6.54 -15.34 6.24
C GLN A 358 5.97 -16.01 4.98
N HIS A 359 4.65 -16.08 4.84
CA HIS A 359 4.02 -16.66 3.65
C HIS A 359 4.20 -15.82 2.38
N LEU A 360 4.59 -14.54 2.50
CA LEU A 360 4.86 -13.64 1.37
C LEU A 360 6.31 -13.69 0.85
N TYR A 361 7.14 -14.62 1.34
CA TYR A 361 8.41 -14.94 0.67
C TYR A 361 8.16 -15.59 -0.71
N LEU A 362 9.01 -15.28 -1.68
CA LEU A 362 8.83 -15.66 -3.08
C LEU A 362 8.97 -17.15 -3.33
N ASP A 363 9.75 -17.86 -2.51
CA ASP A 363 9.83 -19.33 -2.56
C ASP A 363 8.46 -19.97 -2.25
N HIS A 364 7.71 -19.42 -1.29
CA HIS A 364 6.34 -19.84 -0.99
C HIS A 364 5.37 -19.43 -2.10
N LEU A 365 5.40 -18.17 -2.54
CA LEU A 365 4.47 -17.64 -3.55
C LEU A 365 4.66 -18.26 -4.95
N ARG A 366 5.87 -18.70 -5.29
CA ARG A 366 6.18 -19.41 -6.55
C ARG A 366 5.98 -20.93 -6.44
N SER A 367 5.83 -21.47 -5.23
CA SER A 367 5.60 -22.90 -5.02
C SER A 367 4.18 -23.32 -5.38
N SER A 368 4.01 -24.53 -5.89
CA SER A 368 2.70 -25.15 -6.12
C SER A 368 2.07 -25.74 -4.86
N SER A 369 2.67 -25.53 -3.68
CA SER A 369 2.33 -26.23 -2.43
C SER A 369 2.02 -25.28 -1.28
N ILE A 370 1.22 -24.24 -1.52
CA ILE A 370 0.68 -23.42 -0.43
C ILE A 370 -0.35 -24.27 0.33
N LYS A 371 0.14 -25.08 1.27
CA LYS A 371 -0.69 -25.89 2.16
C LYS A 371 -0.97 -25.07 3.43
N ASP A 372 -2.26 -24.92 3.74
CA ASP A 372 -2.80 -24.57 5.06
C ASP A 372 -2.63 -23.14 5.61
N SER A 373 -2.28 -22.15 4.81
CA SER A 373 -2.19 -20.75 5.28
C SER A 373 -3.22 -19.81 4.63
N ALA A 374 -3.92 -19.02 5.46
CA ALA A 374 -4.77 -17.94 4.98
C ALA A 374 -3.89 -16.78 4.47
N LEU A 375 -3.88 -16.58 3.14
CA LEU A 375 -3.12 -15.50 2.50
C LEU A 375 -3.88 -14.16 2.50
N ILE A 376 -5.18 -14.20 2.76
CA ILE A 376 -6.06 -13.04 2.74
C ILE A 376 -6.74 -12.91 4.10
N GLY A 377 -6.68 -11.70 4.67
CA GLY A 377 -7.29 -11.35 5.94
C GLY A 377 -8.82 -11.32 5.92
N ARG A 378 -9.42 -11.04 7.08
CA ARG A 378 -10.88 -10.98 7.26
C ARG A 378 -11.30 -9.58 7.60
N ALA A 379 -12.42 -9.11 7.06
CA ALA A 379 -12.97 -7.84 7.47
C ALA A 379 -13.42 -7.91 8.94
N ARG A 380 -12.90 -7.02 9.78
CA ARG A 380 -13.31 -6.86 11.19
C ARG A 380 -13.69 -5.41 11.45
N ARG A 381 -14.85 -5.21 12.06
CA ARG A 381 -15.31 -3.92 12.55
C ARG A 381 -15.00 -3.74 14.02
N PHE A 382 -14.26 -2.69 14.32
CA PHE A 382 -14.03 -2.20 15.68
C PHE A 382 -14.88 -0.96 15.94
N ARG A 383 -15.34 -0.81 17.19
CA ARG A 383 -15.95 0.42 17.72
C ARG A 383 -15.14 0.90 18.93
N LEU A 384 -14.78 2.18 18.93
CA LEU A 384 -14.07 2.85 20.02
C LEU A 384 -15.03 3.83 20.73
N PRO A 385 -15.65 3.40 21.85
CA PRO A 385 -16.74 4.16 22.44
C PRO A 385 -16.29 5.36 23.28
N SER A 386 -17.12 6.41 23.29
CA SER A 386 -17.01 7.57 24.20
C SER A 386 -15.67 8.33 24.09
N VAL A 387 -15.18 8.59 22.88
CA VAL A 387 -13.86 9.22 22.62
C VAL A 387 -13.62 10.43 23.52
N ILE A 388 -14.56 11.39 23.53
CA ILE A 388 -14.56 12.52 24.46
C ILE A 388 -15.35 12.13 25.72
N SER A 389 -14.65 11.75 26.79
CA SER A 389 -15.29 11.54 28.11
C SER A 389 -15.06 12.76 29.02
N SER A 390 -16.13 13.29 29.60
CA SER A 390 -16.14 14.48 30.48
C SER A 390 -15.51 14.26 31.87
N THR A 391 -15.05 13.06 32.18
CA THR A 391 -14.44 12.74 33.48
C THR A 391 -12.95 13.00 33.50
N SER A 392 -12.61 14.25 33.85
CA SER A 392 -11.29 14.65 34.33
C SER A 392 -10.89 13.78 35.52
N GLY A 393 -9.94 12.85 35.35
CA GLY A 393 -9.43 12.11 36.51
C GLY A 393 -8.43 10.98 36.24
N ARG A 394 -8.54 10.21 35.14
CA ARG A 394 -7.57 9.14 34.86
C ARG A 394 -7.51 8.77 33.38
N LYS A 395 -6.34 8.93 32.76
CA LYS A 395 -6.01 8.46 31.40
C LYS A 395 -5.86 6.92 31.39
N THR A 396 -6.92 6.19 31.70
CA THR A 396 -6.92 4.72 31.62
C THR A 396 -7.17 4.28 30.19
N THR A 397 -6.43 3.28 29.72
CA THR A 397 -6.71 2.59 28.44
C THR A 397 -8.06 1.88 28.55
N ARG A 398 -8.95 2.14 27.58
CA ARG A 398 -10.32 1.58 27.52
C ARG A 398 -10.34 0.31 26.66
N GLU A 399 -11.43 -0.44 26.68
CA GLU A 399 -11.62 -1.58 25.77
C GLU A 399 -12.23 -1.12 24.45
N ALA A 400 -11.64 -1.52 23.33
CA ALA A 400 -12.27 -1.45 22.02
C ALA A 400 -13.27 -2.61 21.87
N GLN A 401 -14.37 -2.38 21.16
CA GLN A 401 -15.39 -3.40 20.91
C GLN A 401 -15.18 -3.98 19.52
N VAL A 402 -15.22 -5.31 19.40
CA VAL A 402 -15.31 -5.98 18.10
C VAL A 402 -16.78 -6.22 17.82
N GLU A 403 -17.35 -5.52 16.84
CA GLU A 403 -18.77 -5.69 16.47
C GLU A 403 -18.97 -7.00 15.69
N PHE A 404 -18.11 -7.26 14.71
CA PHE A 404 -18.09 -8.51 13.97
C PHE A 404 -16.73 -8.77 13.32
N THR A 405 -16.51 -10.03 12.94
CA THR A 405 -15.45 -10.45 12.01
C THR A 405 -16.09 -11.36 10.98
N LEU A 406 -15.92 -11.05 9.69
CA LEU A 406 -16.44 -11.88 8.62
C LEU A 406 -15.70 -13.23 8.54
N PRO A 407 -16.36 -14.29 8.02
CA PRO A 407 -15.71 -15.59 7.84
C PRO A 407 -14.66 -15.57 6.71
N LEU A 408 -13.82 -16.60 6.64
CA LEU A 408 -12.77 -16.71 5.60
C LEU A 408 -13.33 -16.77 4.16
N SER A 409 -14.55 -17.26 3.97
CA SER A 409 -15.23 -17.24 2.66
C SER A 409 -15.38 -15.82 2.11
N ASP A 410 -15.50 -14.84 3.02
CA ASP A 410 -15.68 -13.42 2.74
C ASP A 410 -14.41 -12.63 3.09
N SER A 411 -13.26 -13.30 3.02
CA SER A 411 -11.95 -12.70 3.20
C SER A 411 -11.75 -11.54 2.22
N ILE A 412 -10.97 -10.55 2.62
CA ILE A 412 -10.70 -9.37 1.82
C ILE A 412 -9.26 -8.90 2.06
N GLU A 413 -8.55 -8.58 0.99
CA GLU A 413 -7.28 -7.83 1.02
C GLU A 413 -7.24 -6.80 -0.09
N LEU A 414 -6.25 -5.90 -0.02
CA LEU A 414 -6.14 -4.75 -0.92
C LEU A 414 -7.51 -4.04 -1.07
N PRO A 415 -8.12 -3.63 0.06
CA PRO A 415 -9.47 -3.11 0.07
C PRO A 415 -9.54 -1.73 -0.59
N SER A 416 -10.63 -1.47 -1.29
CA SER A 416 -11.04 -0.16 -1.74
C SER A 416 -12.51 0.09 -1.42
N ILE A 417 -12.90 1.36 -1.38
CA ILE A 417 -14.30 1.79 -1.24
C ILE A 417 -14.58 2.88 -2.26
N ASN A 418 -15.82 3.34 -2.34
CA ASN A 418 -16.12 4.55 -3.08
C ASN A 418 -15.38 5.75 -2.45
N PRO A 419 -14.48 6.45 -3.18
CA PRO A 419 -13.66 7.51 -2.61
C PRO A 419 -14.48 8.69 -2.07
N ASN A 420 -15.73 8.88 -2.48
CA ASN A 420 -16.62 9.91 -1.92
C ASN A 420 -17.04 9.64 -0.46
N TYR A 421 -16.73 8.44 0.06
CA TYR A 421 -17.08 7.98 1.40
C TYR A 421 -15.86 7.72 2.29
N TYR A 422 -14.65 8.08 1.84
CA TYR A 422 -13.49 8.05 2.73
C TYR A 422 -13.76 8.90 3.97
N HIS A 423 -13.44 8.34 5.13
CA HIS A 423 -13.56 9.00 6.43
C HIS A 423 -15.02 9.26 6.89
N ARG A 424 -16.00 8.66 6.20
CA ARG A 424 -17.46 8.86 6.39
C ARG A 424 -18.20 7.51 6.52
N PRO A 425 -19.40 7.48 7.13
CA PRO A 425 -20.23 6.27 7.15
C PRO A 425 -20.47 5.73 5.75
N TYR A 426 -20.28 4.43 5.56
CA TYR A 426 -20.30 3.74 4.26
C TYR A 426 -20.87 2.33 4.42
N ARG A 427 -21.19 1.67 3.31
CA ARG A 427 -21.77 0.32 3.26
C ARG A 427 -20.93 -0.69 2.50
N TYR A 428 -20.26 -0.31 1.42
CA TYR A 428 -19.64 -1.26 0.49
C TYR A 428 -18.12 -1.16 0.48
N ALA A 429 -17.47 -2.31 0.65
CA ALA A 429 -16.03 -2.47 0.44
C ALA A 429 -15.77 -3.48 -0.68
N TYR A 430 -14.69 -3.28 -1.43
CA TYR A 430 -14.25 -4.14 -2.51
C TYR A 430 -12.81 -4.57 -2.26
N GLY A 431 -12.41 -5.76 -2.65
CA GLY A 431 -11.02 -6.18 -2.52
C GLY A 431 -10.77 -7.53 -3.15
N VAL A 432 -9.54 -8.00 -3.09
CA VAL A 432 -9.21 -9.36 -3.52
C VAL A 432 -9.68 -10.37 -2.49
N ASN A 433 -10.11 -11.54 -2.96
CA ASN A 433 -10.63 -12.65 -2.17
C ASN A 433 -10.01 -13.96 -2.67
N ASN A 434 -10.02 -14.96 -1.79
CA ASN A 434 -9.63 -16.32 -2.12
C ASN A 434 -10.82 -17.24 -1.82
N SER A 435 -11.20 -18.07 -2.79
CA SER A 435 -12.38 -18.93 -2.65
C SER A 435 -12.26 -19.99 -1.58
N TYR A 436 -11.02 -20.37 -1.22
CA TYR A 436 -10.70 -21.46 -0.28
C TYR A 436 -11.43 -22.79 -0.57
N SER A 437 -12.16 -22.90 -1.69
CA SER A 437 -13.12 -23.98 -1.96
C SER A 437 -12.52 -25.14 -2.73
N ASP A 438 -11.32 -24.99 -3.30
CA ASP A 438 -10.61 -26.09 -3.97
C ASP A 438 -9.13 -26.14 -3.52
N ALA A 439 -8.71 -27.30 -3.01
CA ALA A 439 -7.40 -27.49 -2.42
C ALA A 439 -6.28 -27.77 -3.45
N SER A 440 -6.64 -27.97 -4.72
CA SER A 440 -5.69 -28.44 -5.73
C SER A 440 -4.82 -27.33 -6.34
N GLU A 441 -5.26 -26.06 -6.36
CA GLU A 441 -4.53 -24.96 -7.02
C GLU A 441 -4.78 -23.60 -6.32
N ARG A 442 -4.30 -23.44 -5.08
CA ARG A 442 -4.49 -22.18 -4.32
C ARG A 442 -3.60 -21.05 -4.84
N MET A 443 -4.21 -20.11 -5.58
CA MET A 443 -3.59 -18.84 -6.01
C MET A 443 -3.47 -17.85 -4.84
N PHE A 444 -2.70 -16.77 -5.01
CA PHE A 444 -2.62 -15.67 -4.02
C PHE A 444 -4.02 -15.06 -3.76
N ALA A 445 -4.71 -14.72 -4.85
CA ALA A 445 -6.12 -14.37 -4.91
C ALA A 445 -6.72 -14.96 -6.19
N ASP A 446 -8.00 -15.33 -6.16
CA ASP A 446 -8.70 -15.91 -7.32
C ASP A 446 -9.98 -15.14 -7.68
N ARG A 447 -10.42 -14.22 -6.83
CA ARG A 447 -11.68 -13.47 -6.98
C ARG A 447 -11.54 -12.04 -6.47
N ILE A 448 -12.47 -11.21 -6.89
CA ILE A 448 -12.79 -9.92 -6.30
C ILE A 448 -14.08 -10.09 -5.49
N VAL A 449 -14.09 -9.58 -4.26
CA VAL A 449 -15.27 -9.54 -3.40
C VAL A 449 -15.84 -8.12 -3.33
N LYS A 450 -17.16 -8.04 -3.21
CA LYS A 450 -17.91 -6.88 -2.73
C LYS A 450 -18.57 -7.27 -1.41
N LEU A 451 -18.20 -6.59 -0.33
CA LEU A 451 -18.77 -6.77 1.00
C LEU A 451 -19.87 -5.74 1.27
N ASP A 452 -20.89 -6.17 2.01
CA ASP A 452 -21.90 -5.30 2.62
C ASP A 452 -21.57 -5.19 4.11
N MET A 453 -20.86 -4.11 4.46
CA MET A 453 -20.34 -3.85 5.79
C MET A 453 -21.40 -3.33 6.75
N GLN A 454 -22.58 -2.94 6.28
CA GLN A 454 -23.69 -2.54 7.16
C GLN A 454 -24.37 -3.76 7.78
N SER A 455 -24.55 -4.82 6.99
CA SER A 455 -25.22 -6.05 7.42
C SER A 455 -24.28 -7.05 8.11
N GLY A 456 -22.98 -6.80 8.08
CA GLY A 456 -21.96 -7.65 8.71
C GLY A 456 -22.02 -9.08 8.18
N THR A 457 -22.03 -10.06 9.09
CA THR A 457 -22.05 -11.50 8.74
C THR A 457 -23.30 -11.97 8.01
N GLY A 458 -24.36 -11.16 7.98
CA GLY A 458 -25.59 -11.44 7.22
C GLY A 458 -25.70 -10.68 5.90
N GLY A 459 -24.61 -10.08 5.42
CA GLY A 459 -24.62 -9.25 4.21
C GLY A 459 -24.76 -10.03 2.90
N ASP A 460 -25.35 -9.35 1.90
CA ASP A 460 -25.40 -9.83 0.51
C ASP A 460 -24.04 -9.57 -0.16
N HIS A 461 -23.06 -10.42 0.15
CA HIS A 461 -21.72 -10.37 -0.42
C HIS A 461 -21.72 -10.93 -1.85
N LYS A 462 -20.98 -10.28 -2.75
CA LYS A 462 -20.89 -10.67 -4.16
C LYS A 462 -19.46 -10.92 -4.56
N PHE A 463 -19.27 -11.82 -5.52
CA PHE A 463 -17.96 -12.24 -5.98
C PHE A 463 -17.89 -12.22 -7.50
N TRP A 464 -16.72 -11.90 -8.02
CA TRP A 464 -16.37 -12.06 -9.43
C TRP A 464 -15.02 -12.75 -9.52
N GLY A 465 -14.85 -13.70 -10.42
CA GLY A 465 -13.56 -14.29 -10.74
C GLY A 465 -13.67 -15.31 -11.86
N ILE A 466 -12.52 -15.63 -12.44
CA ILE A 466 -12.39 -16.58 -13.54
C ILE A 466 -11.37 -17.64 -13.09
N PRO A 467 -11.68 -18.95 -13.19
CA PRO A 467 -10.72 -19.99 -12.80
C PRO A 467 -9.37 -19.83 -13.50
N GLY A 468 -8.28 -19.85 -12.72
CA GLY A 468 -6.91 -19.67 -13.22
C GLY A 468 -6.47 -18.21 -13.41
N PHE A 469 -7.30 -17.23 -13.03
CA PHE A 469 -6.99 -15.81 -13.14
C PHE A 469 -6.75 -15.18 -11.76
N THR A 470 -5.71 -14.38 -11.63
CA THR A 470 -5.38 -13.63 -10.40
C THR A 470 -5.71 -12.15 -10.57
N PRO A 471 -6.72 -11.61 -9.88
CA PRO A 471 -6.99 -10.18 -9.90
C PRO A 471 -6.05 -9.39 -8.98
N SER A 472 -5.72 -8.16 -9.37
CA SER A 472 -5.09 -7.15 -8.52
C SER A 472 -6.14 -6.39 -7.68
N GLU A 473 -5.68 -5.47 -6.82
CA GLU A 473 -6.53 -4.49 -6.15
C GLU A 473 -7.60 -3.92 -7.10
N PRO A 474 -8.89 -4.04 -6.77
CA PRO A 474 -9.98 -3.45 -7.53
C PRO A 474 -10.17 -2.00 -7.11
N LEU A 475 -9.92 -1.04 -8.00
CA LEU A 475 -10.14 0.39 -7.71
C LEU A 475 -11.53 0.84 -8.12
N PHE A 476 -12.28 1.40 -7.17
CA PHE A 476 -13.60 1.96 -7.44
C PHE A 476 -13.51 3.32 -8.13
N VAL A 477 -14.23 3.47 -9.24
CA VAL A 477 -14.41 4.73 -9.95
C VAL A 477 -15.89 5.12 -9.92
N PRO A 478 -16.26 6.22 -9.23
CA PRO A 478 -17.64 6.64 -9.15
C PRO A 478 -18.16 7.10 -10.52
N ARG A 479 -19.40 6.73 -10.84
CA ARG A 479 -20.12 7.31 -11.97
C ARG A 479 -20.32 8.81 -11.70
N PRO A 480 -20.03 9.71 -12.67
CA PRO A 480 -20.40 11.11 -12.56
C PRO A 480 -21.91 11.25 -12.30
N CYS A 481 -22.27 12.03 -11.27
CA CYS A 481 -23.66 12.19 -10.80
C CYS A 481 -24.35 10.89 -10.37
N GLY A 482 -23.59 9.87 -9.96
CA GLY A 482 -24.12 8.64 -9.41
C GLY A 482 -24.95 8.87 -8.14
N LYS A 483 -26.00 8.07 -7.94
CA LYS A 483 -26.96 8.28 -6.83
C LYS A 483 -26.80 7.32 -5.66
N ALA A 484 -26.13 6.19 -5.89
CA ALA A 484 -25.89 5.17 -4.88
C ALA A 484 -24.38 5.07 -4.59
N GLU A 485 -24.04 4.61 -3.39
CA GLU A 485 -22.64 4.40 -3.00
C GLU A 485 -21.89 3.44 -3.94
N ASP A 486 -22.58 2.43 -4.48
CA ASP A 486 -22.03 1.46 -5.43
C ASP A 486 -22.30 1.79 -6.91
N ASP A 487 -22.71 3.03 -7.22
CA ASP A 487 -22.93 3.49 -8.59
C ASP A 487 -21.61 3.92 -9.25
N GLY A 488 -20.95 2.95 -9.86
CA GLY A 488 -19.64 3.13 -10.46
C GLY A 488 -19.12 1.82 -11.07
N VAL A 489 -17.83 1.79 -11.35
CA VAL A 489 -17.14 0.60 -11.84
C VAL A 489 -15.95 0.26 -10.94
N LEU A 490 -15.49 -0.98 -11.02
CA LEU A 490 -14.20 -1.42 -10.49
C LEU A 490 -13.22 -1.61 -11.65
N LEU A 491 -11.98 -1.17 -11.46
CA LEU A 491 -10.86 -1.41 -12.35
C LEU A 491 -9.85 -2.34 -11.67
N SER A 492 -9.55 -3.48 -12.27
CA SER A 492 -8.55 -4.43 -11.75
C SER A 492 -7.72 -4.98 -12.89
N ILE A 493 -6.40 -5.10 -12.70
CA ILE A 493 -5.54 -5.84 -13.63
C ILE A 493 -5.63 -7.31 -13.24
N VAL A 494 -5.97 -8.15 -14.20
CA VAL A 494 -6.16 -9.58 -13.97
C VAL A 494 -5.13 -10.34 -14.80
N LEU A 495 -4.34 -11.17 -14.13
CA LEU A 495 -3.37 -12.07 -14.76
C LEU A 495 -4.05 -13.37 -15.17
N ASP A 496 -4.00 -13.70 -16.46
CA ASP A 496 -4.26 -15.04 -16.96
C ASP A 496 -3.01 -15.90 -16.76
N GLY A 497 -3.02 -16.75 -15.72
CA GLY A 497 -1.88 -17.60 -15.38
C GLY A 497 -1.57 -18.67 -16.43
N ASN A 498 -2.52 -18.98 -17.32
CA ASN A 498 -2.32 -19.93 -18.42
C ASN A 498 -1.65 -19.26 -19.62
N ARG A 499 -2.12 -18.05 -19.97
CA ARG A 499 -1.59 -17.30 -21.10
C ARG A 499 -0.27 -16.59 -20.78
N GLY A 500 0.01 -16.34 -19.51
CA GLY A 500 1.16 -15.54 -19.09
C GLY A 500 1.01 -14.07 -19.52
N ALA A 501 -0.22 -13.58 -19.52
CA ALA A 501 -0.57 -12.22 -19.94
C ALA A 501 -1.70 -11.65 -19.09
N SER A 502 -1.77 -10.32 -19.03
CA SER A 502 -2.77 -9.64 -18.22
C SER A 502 -3.83 -8.92 -19.04
N MET A 503 -4.87 -8.46 -18.37
CA MET A 503 -5.91 -7.60 -18.93
C MET A 503 -6.39 -6.61 -17.88
N LEU A 504 -6.77 -5.42 -18.30
CA LEU A 504 -7.55 -4.51 -17.45
C LEU A 504 -9.02 -4.93 -17.53
N VAL A 505 -9.60 -5.36 -16.42
CA VAL A 505 -11.01 -5.74 -16.30
C VAL A 505 -11.81 -4.60 -15.68
N ILE A 506 -13.00 -4.35 -16.24
CA ILE A 506 -13.94 -3.34 -15.79
C ILE A 506 -15.23 -4.01 -15.35
N LEU A 507 -15.56 -3.91 -14.06
CA LEU A 507 -16.76 -4.50 -13.47
C LEU A 507 -17.77 -3.41 -13.11
N ASP A 508 -19.06 -3.64 -13.32
CA ASP A 508 -20.11 -2.86 -12.69
C ASP A 508 -20.08 -3.12 -11.17
N ALA A 509 -19.79 -2.09 -10.37
CA ALA A 509 -19.54 -2.25 -8.94
C ALA A 509 -20.80 -2.66 -8.16
N LYS A 510 -22.00 -2.45 -8.72
CA LYS A 510 -23.26 -2.83 -8.09
C LYS A 510 -23.54 -4.32 -8.22
N SER A 511 -23.44 -4.82 -9.45
CA SER A 511 -23.81 -6.19 -9.83
C SER A 511 -22.64 -7.17 -9.84
N MET A 512 -21.40 -6.68 -9.79
CA MET A 512 -20.16 -7.46 -9.98
C MET A 512 -20.08 -8.17 -11.34
N LYS A 513 -20.84 -7.70 -12.34
CA LYS A 513 -20.78 -8.20 -13.72
C LYS A 513 -19.70 -7.46 -14.48
N GLU A 514 -19.00 -8.19 -15.35
CA GLU A 514 -18.03 -7.60 -16.24
C GLU A 514 -18.69 -6.79 -17.35
N CYS A 515 -18.23 -5.55 -17.53
CA CYS A 515 -18.66 -4.64 -18.58
C CYS A 515 -17.77 -4.78 -19.82
N ALA A 516 -16.46 -4.83 -19.59
CA ALA A 516 -15.44 -4.86 -20.62
C ALA A 516 -14.09 -5.33 -20.05
N ARG A 517 -13.19 -5.68 -20.96
CA ARG A 517 -11.77 -5.88 -20.67
C ARG A 517 -10.90 -5.29 -21.78
N ALA A 518 -9.68 -4.91 -21.45
CA ALA A 518 -8.65 -4.49 -22.39
C ALA A 518 -7.44 -5.44 -22.27
N GLU A 519 -7.17 -6.20 -23.33
CA GLU A 519 -6.22 -7.30 -23.37
C GLU A 519 -4.77 -6.82 -23.55
N MET A 520 -3.84 -7.35 -22.76
CA MET A 520 -2.40 -7.13 -22.91
C MET A 520 -1.72 -8.35 -23.52
N GLU A 521 -0.57 -8.12 -24.16
CA GLU A 521 0.30 -9.17 -24.71
C GLU A 521 1.30 -9.73 -23.69
N THR A 522 1.54 -9.00 -22.59
CA THR A 522 2.50 -9.35 -21.54
C THR A 522 1.82 -9.51 -20.20
N ALA A 523 2.46 -10.25 -19.29
CA ALA A 523 2.04 -10.32 -17.89
C ALA A 523 2.29 -8.96 -17.21
N SER A 524 1.31 -8.54 -16.42
CA SER A 524 1.53 -7.59 -15.32
C SER A 524 1.81 -8.41 -14.06
N PRO A 525 2.89 -8.09 -13.32
CA PRO A 525 3.18 -8.76 -12.07
C PRO A 525 2.08 -8.44 -11.05
N VAL A 526 1.97 -9.27 -10.01
CA VAL A 526 1.07 -9.04 -8.88
C VAL A 526 1.63 -7.85 -8.10
N GLY A 527 1.13 -6.65 -8.44
CA GLY A 527 1.47 -5.39 -7.79
C GLY A 527 0.65 -5.13 -6.53
N PHE A 528 0.84 -3.94 -5.94
CA PHE A 528 0.21 -3.56 -4.67
C PHE A 528 -0.97 -2.62 -4.87
N HIS A 529 -0.69 -1.33 -5.03
CA HIS A 529 -1.71 -0.29 -5.02
C HIS A 529 -1.67 0.60 -6.25
N GLY A 530 -2.72 1.39 -6.40
CA GLY A 530 -2.84 2.32 -7.51
C GLY A 530 -3.77 3.47 -7.19
N VAL A 531 -3.94 4.33 -8.19
CA VAL A 531 -4.82 5.48 -8.10
C VAL A 531 -5.46 5.76 -9.44
N TRP A 532 -6.73 6.15 -9.41
CA TRP A 532 -7.45 6.64 -10.56
C TRP A 532 -7.40 8.16 -10.61
N SER A 533 -7.06 8.71 -11.78
CA SER A 533 -7.20 10.13 -12.05
C SER A 533 -8.23 10.35 -13.17
N GLN A 534 -9.35 10.96 -12.80
CA GLN A 534 -10.38 11.33 -13.77
C GLN A 534 -9.91 12.51 -14.62
N LYS A 535 -9.95 12.38 -15.95
CA LYS A 535 -9.78 13.52 -16.85
C LYS A 535 -11.10 14.28 -16.93
N ARG A 536 -11.08 15.58 -16.64
CA ARG A 536 -12.27 16.43 -16.82
C ARG A 536 -12.50 16.64 -18.32
N SER A 537 -13.72 16.42 -18.81
CA SER A 537 -14.08 16.83 -20.17
C SER A 537 -14.05 18.35 -20.25
N SER A 538 -13.43 18.90 -21.30
CA SER A 538 -13.35 20.34 -21.57
C SER A 538 -14.72 21.04 -21.70
N SER A 539 -15.82 20.29 -21.77
CA SER A 539 -17.20 20.79 -21.81
C SER A 539 -17.86 21.05 -20.44
N ALA A 540 -17.11 21.01 -19.34
CA ALA A 540 -17.63 21.20 -17.97
C ALA A 540 -17.01 22.41 -17.23
N LEU A 541 -16.51 23.41 -17.97
CA LEU A 541 -16.11 24.72 -17.45
C LEU A 541 -17.13 25.79 -17.82
#